data_AF-A0A9E1ZE06-F1
#
_entry.id   AF-A0A9E1ZE06-F1
#
_cell.length_a   1.000
_cell.length_b   1.000
_cell.length_c   1.000
_cell.angle_alpha   90.00
_cell.angle_beta   90.00
_cell.angle_gamma   90.00
#
_symmetry.space_group_name_H-M   'P 1'
#
loop_
_entity.id
_entity.type
_entity.pdbx_description
1 polymer ?
#
loop_
_entity_poly.entity_id
_entity_poly.type
_entity_poly.pdbx_seq_one_letter_code
_entity_poly.pdbx_strand_id
1 'polypeptide(L)'
;APENPENSRWFPFGFKGVALALPYAIWLYLAIEQLPLAAEEAIDVKKDMPKGIILGLLTLIITGLGVVFLNVGIGDVEIGEGADFFGKSEAPLLKGYEVVFGTGAATKFLGLLAVAGLIASFHTIIFAYGRNIYSLSRAGYFPKWLSVTGEKRKTPHVALISGGVIGF
;
A
#
# COMPACT_ATOMS: atom_id res chain seq x y z
N ALA A 1 4.28 -29.54 -9.32
CA ALA A 1 5.50 -30.10 -8.68
C ALA A 1 6.59 -29.05 -8.77
N PRO A 2 7.53 -28.94 -7.81
CA PRO A 2 8.67 -28.06 -7.97
C PRO A 2 9.40 -28.40 -9.27
N GLU A 3 9.67 -27.41 -10.12
CA GLU A 3 10.36 -27.62 -11.41
C GLU A 3 11.81 -28.10 -11.20
N ASN A 4 12.37 -27.87 -10.00
CA ASN A 4 13.69 -28.33 -9.60
C ASN A 4 13.59 -29.25 -8.37
N PRO A 5 14.15 -30.48 -8.39
CA PRO A 5 14.14 -31.39 -7.24
C PRO A 5 14.84 -30.86 -5.98
N GLU A 6 15.64 -29.80 -6.07
CA GLU A 6 16.25 -29.13 -4.90
C GLU A 6 15.29 -28.18 -4.15
N ASN A 7 14.13 -27.86 -4.73
CA ASN A 7 13.17 -26.93 -4.15
C ASN A 7 12.20 -27.63 -3.19
N SER A 8 11.88 -26.97 -2.07
CA SER A 8 10.94 -27.50 -1.09
C SER A 8 9.49 -27.12 -1.40
N ARG A 9 8.52 -27.79 -0.77
CA ARG A 9 7.08 -27.43 -0.86
C ARG A 9 6.81 -25.96 -0.46
N TRP A 10 7.60 -25.43 0.48
CA TRP A 10 7.48 -24.06 0.97
C TRP A 10 8.19 -23.04 0.07
N PHE A 11 9.21 -23.47 -0.66
CA PHE A 11 9.97 -22.64 -1.61
C PHE A 11 10.00 -23.34 -2.97
N PRO A 12 8.86 -23.43 -3.70
CA PRO A 12 8.77 -24.17 -4.96
C PRO A 12 9.66 -23.59 -6.06
N PHE A 13 10.04 -22.32 -5.94
CA PHE A 13 10.97 -21.60 -6.82
C PHE A 13 12.33 -21.31 -6.16
N GLY A 14 12.60 -21.91 -5.00
CA GLY A 14 13.81 -21.71 -4.20
C GLY A 14 13.99 -20.26 -3.72
N PHE A 15 15.17 -19.95 -3.18
CA PHE A 15 15.53 -18.59 -2.77
C PHE A 15 15.59 -17.60 -3.93
N LYS A 16 15.83 -18.09 -5.16
CA LYS A 16 15.77 -17.26 -6.37
C LYS A 16 14.37 -16.68 -6.55
N GLY A 17 13.31 -17.48 -6.37
CA GLY A 17 11.94 -17.00 -6.42
C GLY A 17 11.64 -15.95 -5.34
N VAL A 18 12.14 -16.15 -4.13
CA VAL A 18 12.02 -15.15 -3.04
C VAL A 18 12.68 -13.83 -3.44
N ALA A 19 13.91 -13.88 -3.95
CA ALA A 19 14.63 -12.70 -4.40
C ALA A 19 13.90 -11.95 -5.53
N LEU A 20 13.30 -12.69 -6.47
CA LEU A 20 12.50 -12.10 -7.55
C LEU A 20 11.18 -11.48 -7.06
N ALA A 21 10.62 -11.96 -5.93
CA ALA A 21 9.40 -11.43 -5.33
C ALA A 21 9.64 -10.17 -4.46
N LEU A 22 10.87 -9.98 -3.94
CA LEU A 22 11.20 -8.88 -3.02
C LEU A 22 10.83 -7.47 -3.56
N PRO A 23 11.11 -7.11 -4.84
CA PRO A 23 10.75 -5.78 -5.35
C PRO A 23 9.24 -5.50 -5.27
N TYR A 24 8.41 -6.52 -5.47
CA TYR A 24 6.96 -6.41 -5.34
C TYR A 24 6.52 -6.29 -3.88
N ALA A 25 7.17 -7.03 -2.97
CA ALA A 25 6.88 -6.95 -1.54
C ALA A 25 7.21 -5.58 -0.94
N ILE A 26 8.26 -4.90 -1.44
CA ILE A 26 8.63 -3.53 -1.02
C ILE A 26 7.48 -2.55 -1.28
N TRP A 27 6.69 -2.76 -2.33
CA TRP A 27 5.55 -1.91 -2.66
C TRP A 27 4.52 -1.82 -1.53
N LEU A 28 4.38 -2.87 -0.70
CA LEU A 28 3.48 -2.88 0.45
C LEU A 28 3.88 -1.86 1.54
N TYR A 29 5.18 -1.54 1.62
CA TYR A 29 5.75 -0.67 2.65
C TYR A 29 6.17 0.71 2.09
N LEU A 30 6.07 0.87 0.78
CA LEU A 30 6.32 2.13 0.10
C LEU A 30 5.38 3.22 0.66
N ALA A 31 5.84 4.47 0.63
CA ALA A 31 5.15 5.67 1.09
C ALA A 31 5.13 5.92 2.61
N ILE A 32 5.54 4.98 3.49
CA ILE A 32 5.63 5.27 4.93
C ILE A 32 6.64 6.38 5.25
N GLU A 33 7.67 6.51 4.42
CA GLU A 33 8.68 7.57 4.45
C GLU A 33 8.13 8.97 4.17
N GLN A 34 6.89 9.09 3.68
CA GLN A 34 6.25 10.37 3.38
C GLN A 34 5.54 10.97 4.61
N LEU A 35 5.40 10.20 5.70
CA LEU A 35 4.78 10.66 6.94
C LEU A 35 5.41 11.95 7.52
N PRO A 36 6.75 12.18 7.44
CA PRO A 36 7.38 13.44 7.86
C PRO A 36 6.93 14.68 7.11
N LEU A 37 6.28 14.57 5.95
CA LEU A 37 5.68 15.72 5.28
C LEU A 37 4.49 16.30 6.06
N ALA A 38 3.95 15.55 7.03
CA ALA A 38 2.96 16.02 7.98
C ALA A 38 3.56 16.67 9.24
N ALA A 39 4.89 16.79 9.34
CA ALA A 39 5.53 17.32 10.54
C ALA A 39 5.13 18.76 10.86
N GLU A 40 4.87 19.61 9.85
CA GLU A 40 4.38 20.99 10.07
C GLU A 40 2.99 21.03 10.75
N GLU A 41 2.25 19.92 10.78
CA GLU A 41 0.90 19.81 11.34
C GLU A 41 0.80 18.91 12.58
N ALA A 42 1.90 18.30 13.01
CA ALA A 42 1.92 17.48 14.21
C ALA A 42 2.03 18.35 15.48
N ILE A 43 1.28 17.99 16.52
CA ILE A 43 1.23 18.73 17.79
C ILE A 43 2.59 18.64 18.52
N ASP A 44 3.11 17.42 18.73
CA ASP A 44 4.44 17.18 19.26
C ASP A 44 5.27 16.35 18.27
N VAL A 45 5.86 17.03 17.28
CA VAL A 45 6.70 16.42 16.24
C VAL A 45 7.75 15.48 16.82
N LYS A 46 8.37 15.83 17.96
CA LYS A 46 9.47 15.04 18.54
C LYS A 46 9.00 13.68 19.05
N LYS A 47 7.74 13.57 19.51
CA LYS A 47 7.19 12.34 20.07
C LYS A 47 6.26 11.61 19.11
N ASP A 48 5.44 12.34 18.37
CA ASP A 48 4.37 11.78 17.55
C ASP A 48 4.93 11.21 16.24
N MET A 49 5.92 11.87 15.63
CA MET A 49 6.52 11.40 14.38
C MET A 49 7.18 10.03 14.51
N PRO A 50 8.09 9.78 15.47
CA PRO A 50 8.73 8.46 15.58
C PRO A 50 7.71 7.36 15.90
N LYS A 51 6.74 7.65 16.78
CA LYS A 51 5.68 6.70 17.13
C LYS A 51 4.80 6.37 15.93
N GLY A 52 4.39 7.38 15.16
CA GLY A 52 3.56 7.19 13.96
C GLY A 52 4.23 6.29 12.93
N ILE A 53 5.53 6.52 12.66
CA ILE A 53 6.32 5.68 11.74
C ILE A 53 6.40 4.23 12.26
N ILE A 54 6.79 4.04 13.53
CA ILE A 54 6.99 2.69 14.08
C ILE A 54 5.67 1.92 14.15
N LEU A 55 4.61 2.55 14.69
CA LEU A 55 3.31 1.91 14.81
C LEU A 55 2.72 1.60 13.43
N GLY A 56 2.82 2.53 12.47
CA GLY A 56 2.40 2.30 11.10
C GLY A 56 3.14 1.12 10.47
N LEU A 57 4.46 1.06 10.62
CA LEU A 57 5.28 -0.04 10.10
C LEU A 57 4.92 -1.38 10.73
N LEU A 58 4.76 -1.41 12.06
CA LEU A 58 4.36 -2.64 12.77
C LEU A 58 2.97 -3.11 12.33
N THR A 59 2.01 -2.20 12.16
CA THR A 59 0.68 -2.54 11.64
C THR A 59 0.79 -3.14 10.24
N LEU A 60 1.59 -2.56 9.33
CA LEU A 60 1.80 -3.11 7.99
C LEU A 60 2.46 -4.50 8.03
N ILE A 61 3.47 -4.70 8.87
CA ILE A 61 4.15 -5.99 9.01
C ILE A 61 3.17 -7.06 9.51
N ILE A 62 2.45 -6.77 10.61
CA ILE A 62 1.53 -7.72 11.22
C ILE A 62 0.39 -8.08 10.26
N THR A 63 -0.24 -7.07 9.65
CA THR A 63 -1.36 -7.29 8.71
C THR A 63 -0.90 -7.95 7.41
N GLY A 64 0.25 -7.54 6.86
CA GLY A 64 0.84 -8.14 5.66
C GLY A 64 1.20 -9.60 5.86
N LEU A 65 1.87 -9.96 6.97
CA LEU A 65 2.12 -11.35 7.33
C LEU A 65 0.80 -12.11 7.54
N GLY A 66 -0.17 -11.50 8.22
CA GLY A 66 -1.51 -12.06 8.40
C GLY A 66 -2.16 -12.43 7.06
N VAL A 67 -2.14 -11.54 6.07
CA VAL A 67 -2.67 -11.81 4.73
C VAL A 67 -1.88 -12.94 4.06
N VAL A 68 -0.55 -12.91 4.07
CA VAL A 68 0.27 -13.94 3.40
C VAL A 68 0.02 -15.34 3.99
N PHE A 69 -0.12 -15.47 5.30
CA PHE A 69 -0.32 -16.78 5.95
C PHE A 69 -1.79 -17.21 5.97
N LEU A 70 -2.70 -16.34 6.36
CA LEU A 70 -4.11 -16.70 6.52
C LEU A 70 -4.80 -16.87 5.17
N ASN A 71 -4.51 -16.00 4.20
CA ASN A 71 -5.19 -16.03 2.91
C ASN A 71 -4.72 -17.21 2.06
N VAL A 72 -3.43 -17.58 2.14
CA VAL A 72 -2.92 -18.77 1.44
C VAL A 72 -3.36 -20.07 2.13
N GLY A 73 -3.66 -20.01 3.43
CA GLY A 73 -4.08 -21.17 4.22
C GLY A 73 -5.57 -21.54 4.13
N ILE A 74 -6.39 -20.75 3.44
CA ILE A 74 -7.82 -21.04 3.20
C ILE A 74 -8.03 -21.66 1.81
N GLY A 75 -9.08 -22.47 1.66
CA GLY A 75 -9.39 -23.20 0.43
C GLY A 75 -9.42 -24.71 0.65
N ASP A 76 -9.75 -25.46 -0.41
CA ASP A 76 -9.70 -26.92 -0.46
C ASP A 76 -9.47 -27.36 -1.91
N VAL A 77 -9.13 -28.64 -2.11
CA VAL A 77 -8.79 -29.24 -3.41
C VAL A 77 -9.87 -29.05 -4.47
N GLU A 78 -11.15 -28.97 -4.06
CA GLU A 78 -12.28 -28.78 -5.00
C GLU A 78 -12.38 -27.35 -5.55
N ILE A 79 -12.00 -26.34 -4.76
CA ILE A 79 -12.19 -24.91 -5.10
C ILE A 79 -10.87 -24.29 -5.58
N GLY A 80 -9.74 -24.81 -5.10
CA GLY A 80 -8.40 -24.27 -5.27
C GLY A 80 -7.82 -23.77 -3.95
N GLU A 81 -6.53 -24.02 -3.74
CA GLU A 81 -5.82 -23.73 -2.49
C GLU A 81 -4.41 -23.20 -2.73
N GLY A 82 -3.84 -22.54 -1.73
CA GLY A 82 -2.44 -22.16 -1.71
C GLY A 82 -2.07 -20.94 -2.58
N ALA A 83 -0.76 -20.65 -2.62
CA ALA A 83 -0.25 -19.41 -3.20
C ALA A 83 -0.46 -19.30 -4.71
N ASP A 84 -0.48 -20.42 -5.43
CA ASP A 84 -0.75 -20.42 -6.88
C ASP A 84 -2.19 -20.02 -7.20
N PHE A 85 -3.16 -20.48 -6.40
CA PHE A 85 -4.56 -20.12 -6.57
C PHE A 85 -4.80 -18.63 -6.30
N PHE A 86 -4.34 -18.14 -5.15
CA PHE A 86 -4.54 -16.73 -4.78
C PHE A 86 -3.67 -15.77 -5.61
N GLY A 87 -2.48 -16.20 -6.04
CA GLY A 87 -1.56 -15.41 -6.85
C GLY A 87 -2.06 -15.12 -8.27
N LYS A 88 -3.05 -15.88 -8.75
CA LYS A 88 -3.72 -15.64 -10.04
C LYS A 88 -4.85 -14.61 -9.95
N SER A 89 -5.27 -14.22 -8.74
CA SER A 89 -6.31 -13.23 -8.53
C SER A 89 -5.74 -11.82 -8.51
N GLU A 90 -6.40 -10.88 -9.19
CA GLU A 90 -6.08 -9.44 -9.06
C GLU A 90 -6.51 -8.87 -7.70
N ALA A 91 -7.44 -9.54 -7.00
CA ALA A 91 -7.89 -9.19 -5.66
C ALA A 91 -7.81 -10.40 -4.71
N PRO A 92 -6.60 -10.83 -4.31
CA PRO A 92 -6.42 -12.04 -3.51
C PRO A 92 -7.19 -12.02 -2.18
N LEU A 93 -7.25 -10.88 -1.50
CA LEU A 93 -7.93 -10.77 -0.21
C LEU A 93 -9.45 -10.91 -0.35
N LEU A 94 -10.06 -10.27 -1.36
CA LEU A 94 -11.47 -10.43 -1.65
C LEU A 94 -11.78 -11.88 -2.06
N LYS A 95 -10.89 -12.50 -2.84
CA LYS A 95 -11.02 -13.91 -3.21
C LYS A 95 -11.04 -14.81 -1.97
N GLY A 96 -10.24 -14.48 -0.96
CA GLY A 96 -10.26 -15.19 0.32
C GLY A 96 -11.59 -15.05 1.06
N TYR A 97 -12.16 -13.85 1.08
CA TYR A 97 -13.49 -13.63 1.65
C TYR A 97 -14.58 -14.43 0.94
N GLU A 98 -14.52 -14.55 -0.39
CA GLU A 98 -15.44 -15.40 -1.16
C GLU A 98 -15.32 -16.88 -0.79
N VAL A 99 -14.09 -17.37 -0.59
CA VAL A 99 -13.87 -18.77 -0.19
C VAL A 99 -14.45 -19.05 1.20
N VAL A 100 -14.31 -18.12 2.15
CA VAL A 100 -14.75 -18.33 3.54
C VAL A 100 -16.23 -18.04 3.74
N PHE A 101 -16.76 -16.97 3.15
CA PHE A 101 -18.10 -16.45 3.42
C PHE A 101 -19.07 -16.60 2.22
N GLY A 102 -18.59 -17.14 1.09
CA GLY A 102 -19.35 -17.18 -0.17
C GLY A 102 -19.50 -15.80 -0.82
N THR A 103 -20.34 -15.69 -1.85
CA THR A 103 -20.55 -14.44 -2.62
C THR A 103 -21.67 -13.54 -2.06
N GLY A 104 -21.96 -13.68 -0.76
CA GLY A 104 -23.07 -13.02 -0.08
C GLY A 104 -22.81 -11.58 0.38
N ALA A 105 -23.72 -11.07 1.21
CA ALA A 105 -23.65 -9.70 1.73
C ALA A 105 -22.41 -9.43 2.58
N ALA A 106 -21.95 -10.41 3.36
CA ALA A 106 -20.77 -10.29 4.21
C ALA A 106 -19.50 -10.00 3.39
N THR A 107 -19.27 -10.76 2.31
CA THR A 107 -18.13 -10.57 1.40
C THR A 107 -18.17 -9.21 0.72
N LYS A 108 -19.34 -8.77 0.26
CA LYS A 108 -19.50 -7.43 -0.33
C LYS A 108 -19.20 -6.33 0.68
N PHE A 109 -19.65 -6.49 1.92
CA PHE A 109 -19.38 -5.53 2.99
C PHE A 109 -17.88 -5.45 3.32
N LEU A 110 -17.20 -6.58 3.48
CA LEU A 110 -15.76 -6.62 3.69
C LEU A 110 -14.98 -6.05 2.50
N GLY A 111 -15.43 -6.33 1.28
CA GLY A 111 -14.89 -5.73 0.06
C GLY A 111 -15.02 -4.20 0.06
N LEU A 112 -16.15 -3.65 0.52
CA LEU A 112 -16.33 -2.20 0.66
C LEU A 112 -15.35 -1.58 1.67
N LEU A 113 -15.06 -2.26 2.78
CA LEU A 113 -14.04 -1.81 3.74
C LEU A 113 -12.65 -1.78 3.10
N ALA A 114 -12.31 -2.79 2.29
CA ALA A 114 -11.05 -2.80 1.55
C ALA A 114 -10.95 -1.63 0.56
N VAL A 115 -12.04 -1.33 -0.17
CA VAL A 115 -12.11 -0.17 -1.07
C VAL A 115 -11.97 1.15 -0.32
N ALA A 116 -12.58 1.29 0.86
CA ALA A 116 -12.40 2.48 1.69
C ALA A 116 -10.93 2.67 2.08
N GLY A 117 -10.20 1.59 2.38
CA GLY A 117 -8.75 1.61 2.59
C GLY A 117 -7.96 2.07 1.37
N LEU A 118 -8.33 1.61 0.17
CA LEU A 118 -7.72 2.08 -1.09
C LEU A 118 -7.94 3.57 -1.31
N ILE A 119 -9.16 4.07 -1.07
CA ILE A 119 -9.47 5.49 -1.17
C ILE A 119 -8.63 6.31 -0.18
N ALA A 120 -8.52 5.85 1.07
CA ALA A 120 -7.69 6.51 2.08
C ALA A 120 -6.21 6.56 1.64
N SER A 121 -5.68 5.46 1.12
CA SER A 121 -4.31 5.40 0.59
C SER A 121 -4.08 6.39 -0.55
N PHE A 122 -4.99 6.46 -1.53
CA PHE A 122 -4.92 7.43 -2.62
C PHE A 122 -4.93 8.87 -2.12
N HIS A 123 -5.77 9.18 -1.13
CA HIS A 123 -5.79 10.52 -0.53
C HIS A 123 -4.47 10.85 0.15
N THR A 124 -3.86 9.90 0.88
CA THR A 124 -2.57 10.11 1.55
C THR A 124 -1.45 10.37 0.56
N ILE A 125 -1.36 9.61 -0.54
CA ILE A 125 -0.30 9.84 -1.53
C ILE A 125 -0.52 11.15 -2.30
N ILE A 126 -1.78 11.52 -2.59
CA ILE A 126 -2.11 12.80 -3.22
C ILE A 126 -1.64 13.98 -2.39
N PHE A 127 -1.91 13.89 -1.09
CA PHE A 127 -1.44 14.85 -0.12
C PHE A 127 0.10 14.91 -0.06
N ALA A 128 0.76 13.75 0.02
CA ALA A 128 2.21 13.65 0.15
C ALA A 128 2.95 14.23 -1.07
N TYR A 129 2.61 13.79 -2.29
CA TYR A 129 3.29 14.29 -3.49
C TYR A 129 3.06 15.79 -3.66
N GLY A 130 1.85 16.29 -3.37
CA GLY A 130 1.54 17.71 -3.47
C GLY A 130 2.42 18.57 -2.58
N ARG A 131 2.69 18.09 -1.35
CA ARG A 131 3.63 18.74 -0.42
C ARG A 131 5.07 18.67 -0.88
N ASN A 132 5.48 17.56 -1.45
CA ASN A 132 6.84 17.37 -1.93
C ASN A 132 7.14 18.30 -3.12
N ILE A 133 6.25 18.35 -4.12
CA ILE A 133 6.35 19.27 -5.26
C ILE A 133 6.35 20.74 -4.78
N TYR A 134 5.43 21.08 -3.87
CA TYR A 134 5.34 22.42 -3.29
C TYR A 134 6.63 22.83 -2.57
N SER A 135 7.20 21.95 -1.73
CA SER A 135 8.39 22.26 -0.94
C SER A 135 9.63 22.42 -1.81
N LEU A 136 9.79 21.57 -2.84
CA LEU A 136 10.87 21.68 -3.83
C LEU A 136 10.76 22.95 -4.67
N SER A 137 9.56 23.33 -5.08
CA SER A 137 9.31 24.60 -5.78
C SER A 137 9.61 25.81 -4.89
N ARG A 138 9.19 25.78 -3.63
CA ARG A 138 9.46 26.85 -2.65
C ARG A 138 10.97 27.00 -2.39
N ALA A 139 11.70 25.89 -2.39
CA ALA A 139 13.16 25.88 -2.24
C ALA A 139 13.92 26.27 -3.53
N GLY A 140 13.22 26.47 -4.65
CA GLY A 140 13.80 26.89 -5.92
C GLY A 140 14.35 25.77 -6.80
N TYR A 141 14.17 24.51 -6.41
CA TYR A 141 14.55 23.35 -7.23
C TYR A 141 13.59 23.13 -8.40
N PHE A 142 12.30 23.46 -8.21
CA PHE A 142 11.25 23.36 -9.24
C PHE A 142 10.75 24.75 -9.68
N PRO A 143 10.05 24.85 -10.83
CA PRO A 143 9.43 26.09 -11.29
C PRO A 143 8.53 26.73 -10.24
N LYS A 144 8.79 28.00 -9.89
CA LYS A 144 8.16 28.71 -8.75
C LYS A 144 6.62 28.74 -8.77
N TRP A 145 6.01 28.62 -9.95
CA TRP A 145 4.55 28.61 -10.08
C TRP A 145 3.91 27.37 -9.45
N LEU A 146 4.65 26.27 -9.25
CA LEU A 146 4.18 25.06 -8.56
C LEU A 146 3.95 25.28 -7.06
N SER A 147 4.63 26.27 -6.47
CA SER A 147 4.45 26.64 -5.06
C SER A 147 3.30 27.65 -4.82
N VAL A 148 2.48 27.96 -5.82
CA VAL A 148 1.33 28.87 -5.64
C VAL A 148 0.24 28.19 -4.80
N THR A 149 -0.22 28.88 -3.76
CA THR A 149 -1.30 28.40 -2.87
C THR A 149 -2.57 29.23 -3.03
N GLY A 150 -3.73 28.60 -2.82
CA GLY A 150 -5.02 29.29 -2.94
C GLY A 150 -5.24 30.30 -1.81
N GLU A 151 -5.90 31.43 -2.09
CA GLU A 151 -6.00 32.54 -1.14
C GLU A 151 -6.68 32.18 0.19
N LYS A 152 -7.82 31.46 0.12
CA LYS A 152 -8.66 31.14 1.28
C LYS A 152 -8.19 29.93 2.08
N ARG A 153 -7.80 28.84 1.40
CA ARG A 153 -7.47 27.55 2.03
C ARG A 153 -5.97 27.27 2.12
N LYS A 154 -5.13 28.13 1.52
CA LYS A 154 -3.67 27.98 1.42
C LYS A 154 -3.22 26.61 0.88
N THR A 155 -4.10 25.94 0.13
CA THR A 155 -3.83 24.64 -0.48
C THR A 155 -2.96 24.82 -1.74
N PRO A 156 -1.89 24.01 -1.92
CA PRO A 156 -1.02 24.06 -3.10
C PRO A 156 -1.68 23.39 -4.31
N HIS A 157 -2.78 23.96 -4.78
CA HIS A 157 -3.60 23.42 -5.87
C HIS A 157 -2.83 23.21 -7.17
N VAL A 158 -1.86 24.09 -7.49
CA VAL A 158 -1.05 23.95 -8.71
C VAL A 158 -0.14 22.74 -8.64
N ALA A 159 0.51 22.48 -7.49
CA ALA A 159 1.29 21.27 -7.26
C ALA A 159 0.42 20.00 -7.32
N LEU A 160 -0.80 20.05 -6.76
CA LEU A 160 -1.73 18.92 -6.77
C LEU A 160 -2.18 18.55 -8.19
N ILE A 161 -2.59 19.54 -8.99
CA ILE A 161 -3.05 19.35 -10.36
C ILE A 161 -1.90 18.91 -11.26
N SER A 162 -0.76 19.61 -11.22
CA SER A 162 0.40 19.25 -12.05
C SER A 162 0.93 17.85 -11.73
N GLY A 163 1.05 17.50 -10.44
CA GLY A 163 1.44 16.17 -10.02
C GLY A 163 0.44 15.09 -10.48
N GLY A 164 -0.86 15.38 -10.43
CA GLY A 164 -1.89 14.48 -10.92
C GLY A 164 -1.89 14.31 -12.45
N VAL A 165 -1.62 15.38 -13.21
CA VAL A 165 -1.54 15.34 -14.68
C VAL A 165 -0.29 14.62 -15.17
N ILE A 166 0.84 14.80 -14.50
CA ILE A 166 2.13 14.17 -14.89
C ILE A 166 2.21 12.71 -14.43
N GLY A 167 1.64 12.40 -13.27
CA GLY A 167 1.71 11.07 -12.66
C GLY A 167 0.74 10.03 -13.23
N PHE A 168 -0.15 10.42 -14.15
CA PHE A 168 -1.08 9.54 -14.86
C PHE A 168 -0.53 9.15 -16.23
#